data_AF-A0A9X8YPU7-F1
#
_entry.id   AF-A0A9X8YPU7-F1
#
_cell.length_a   1.000
_cell.length_b   1.000
_cell.length_c   1.000
_cell.angle_alpha   90.00
_cell.angle_beta   90.00
_cell.angle_gamma   90.00
#
_symmetry.space_group_name_H-M   'P 1'
#
loop_
_entity.id
_entity.type
_entity.pdbx_description
1 polymer ?
#
loop_
_entity_poly.entity_id
_entity_poly.type
_entity_poly.pdbx_seq_one_letter_code
_entity_poly.pdbx_strand_id
1 'polypeptide(L)'
;YSNNQRQLTYGLSGGVVAHPHGVTLGQALGETIAIVRAPGASGVKVNNQTGLKTDWRGYAIVPYLTPFRSTEVTLDPSGIGNDVAMDMTSARVVPTRGAVVMANYRTQTG
;
A
#
# COMPACT_ATOMS: atom_id res chain seq x y z
N TYR A 1 0.45 -42.97 -31.67
CA TYR A 1 0.06 -41.58 -31.40
C TYR A 1 0.39 -41.27 -29.94
N SER A 2 1.51 -40.62 -29.67
CA SER A 2 1.88 -40.13 -28.34
C SER A 2 1.49 -38.65 -28.26
N ASN A 3 0.44 -38.37 -27.50
CA ASN A 3 -0.12 -37.04 -27.34
C ASN A 3 0.78 -36.19 -26.44
N ASN A 4 1.35 -35.14 -27.01
CA ASN A 4 2.20 -34.17 -26.33
C ASN A 4 1.35 -33.30 -25.38
N GLN A 5 1.36 -33.61 -24.08
CA GLN A 5 0.55 -32.90 -23.09
C GLN A 5 1.31 -31.69 -22.56
N ARG A 6 0.86 -30.49 -22.93
CA ARG A 6 1.45 -29.23 -22.48
C ARG A 6 0.50 -28.57 -21.48
N GLN A 7 0.95 -28.43 -20.24
CA GLN A 7 0.20 -27.73 -19.20
C GLN A 7 0.73 -26.31 -19.05
N LEU A 8 -0.20 -25.35 -18.93
CA LEU A 8 0.09 -23.94 -18.74
C LEU A 8 -0.72 -23.47 -17.54
N THR A 9 -0.03 -22.92 -16.53
CA THR A 9 -0.66 -22.48 -15.28
C THR A 9 -0.53 -20.98 -15.16
N TYR A 10 -1.66 -20.30 -14.95
CA TYR A 10 -1.73 -18.88 -14.64
C TYR A 10 -2.53 -18.67 -13.37
N GLY A 11 -2.10 -17.75 -12.52
CA GLY A 11 -2.78 -17.40 -11.28
C GLY A 11 -2.58 -15.93 -10.94
N LEU A 12 -3.62 -15.29 -10.42
CA LEU A 12 -3.61 -13.91 -9.95
C LEU A 12 -4.07 -13.89 -8.50
N SER A 13 -3.39 -13.13 -7.65
CA SER A 13 -3.77 -12.92 -6.25
C SER A 13 -3.67 -11.43 -5.91
N GLY A 14 -4.57 -10.96 -5.06
CA GLY A 14 -4.67 -9.56 -4.72
C GLY A 14 -5.71 -9.32 -3.64
N GLY A 15 -5.81 -8.06 -3.23
CA GLY A 15 -6.70 -7.59 -2.19
C GLY A 15 -7.46 -6.35 -2.63
N VAL A 16 -8.67 -6.18 -2.10
CA VAL A 16 -9.48 -4.98 -2.26
C VAL A 16 -9.94 -4.50 -0.89
N VAL A 17 -9.82 -3.20 -0.64
CA VAL A 17 -10.26 -2.58 0.62
C VAL A 17 -11.14 -1.39 0.29
N ALA A 18 -12.37 -1.40 0.80
CA ALA A 18 -13.26 -0.25 0.80
C ALA A 18 -13.05 0.56 2.09
N HIS A 19 -12.85 1.87 1.95
CA HIS A 19 -12.61 2.79 3.06
C HIS A 19 -13.28 4.16 2.77
N PRO A 20 -13.36 5.09 3.74
CA PRO A 20 -14.09 6.36 3.58
C PRO A 20 -13.65 7.27 2.42
N HIS A 21 -12.53 6.96 1.77
CA HIS A 21 -11.98 7.74 0.63
C HIS A 21 -12.05 7.00 -0.71
N GLY A 22 -12.73 5.85 -0.75
CA GLY A 22 -12.94 5.04 -1.94
C GLY A 22 -12.51 3.60 -1.76
N VAL A 23 -12.08 3.00 -2.86
CA VAL A 23 -11.61 1.61 -2.92
C VAL A 23 -10.16 1.62 -3.34
N THR A 24 -9.31 0.91 -2.60
CA THR A 24 -7.90 0.70 -2.95
C THR A 24 -7.67 -0.77 -3.25
N LEU A 25 -6.89 -1.03 -4.29
CA LEU A 25 -6.43 -2.37 -4.67
C LEU A 25 -4.99 -2.57 -4.19
N GLY A 26 -4.66 -3.81 -3.84
CA GLY A 26 -3.34 -4.13 -3.34
C GLY A 26 -2.98 -5.59 -3.52
N GLN A 27 -1.83 -5.94 -2.96
CA GLN A 27 -1.40 -7.33 -2.82
C GLN A 27 -2.37 -8.11 -1.92
N ALA A 28 -2.23 -9.43 -1.87
CA ALA A 28 -3.01 -10.28 -0.98
C ALA A 28 -2.96 -9.76 0.48
N LEU A 29 -4.12 -9.67 1.11
CA LEU A 29 -4.27 -9.07 2.44
C LEU A 29 -4.01 -10.10 3.54
N GLY A 30 -3.29 -9.69 4.57
CA GLY A 30 -3.19 -10.40 5.84
C GLY A 30 -4.34 -10.04 6.79
N GLU A 31 -4.24 -10.54 8.03
CA GLU A 31 -5.24 -10.29 9.08
C GLU A 31 -5.29 -8.82 9.52
N THR A 32 -4.13 -8.19 9.64
CA THR A 32 -3.99 -6.81 10.15
C THR A 32 -3.27 -5.97 9.11
N ILE A 33 -3.91 -4.90 8.67
CA ILE A 33 -3.47 -4.12 7.51
C ILE A 33 -3.41 -2.62 7.83
N ALA A 34 -2.61 -1.88 7.06
CA ALA A 34 -2.66 -0.43 7.05
C ALA A 34 -3.02 0.11 5.67
N ILE A 35 -3.78 1.19 5.66
CA ILE A 35 -4.07 1.99 4.47
C ILE A 35 -3.22 3.25 4.55
N VAL A 36 -2.29 3.43 3.62
CA VAL A 36 -1.56 4.67 3.39
C VAL A 36 -2.49 5.64 2.67
N ARG A 37 -2.61 6.85 3.21
CA ARG A 37 -3.33 7.97 2.58
C ARG A 37 -2.37 9.12 2.39
N ALA A 38 -1.96 9.37 1.15
CA ALA A 38 -1.11 10.47 0.74
C ALA A 38 -1.71 11.15 -0.51
N PRO A 39 -2.80 11.93 -0.37
CA PRO A 39 -3.56 12.44 -1.52
C PRO A 39 -2.69 13.18 -2.54
N GLY A 40 -2.80 12.86 -3.82
CA GLY A 40 -2.00 13.50 -4.88
C GLY A 40 -0.56 12.99 -5.01
N ALA A 41 -0.05 12.23 -4.04
CA ALA A 41 1.24 11.57 -4.14
C ALA A 41 1.10 10.19 -4.80
N SER A 42 1.15 10.17 -6.13
CA SER A 42 1.08 8.95 -6.94
C SER A 42 2.44 8.25 -7.07
N GLY A 43 2.44 6.91 -7.10
CA GLY A 43 3.62 6.11 -7.41
C GLY A 43 4.72 6.10 -6.35
N VAL A 44 4.43 6.58 -5.15
CA VAL A 44 5.40 6.71 -4.04
C VAL A 44 5.65 5.35 -3.44
N LYS A 45 6.91 4.98 -3.27
CA LYS A 45 7.29 3.71 -2.69
C LYS A 45 7.07 3.75 -1.19
N VAL A 46 6.53 2.65 -0.66
CA VAL A 46 6.48 2.41 0.79
C VAL A 46 7.75 1.69 1.21
N ASN A 47 8.53 2.28 2.09
CA ASN A 47 9.75 1.68 2.61
C ASN A 47 9.45 0.40 3.41
N ASN A 48 10.42 -0.51 3.43
CA ASN A 48 10.33 -1.83 4.07
C ASN A 48 9.21 -2.72 3.49
N GLN A 49 8.62 -2.36 2.35
CA GLN A 49 7.59 -3.13 1.64
C GLN A 49 7.98 -3.28 0.17
N THR A 50 8.41 -4.47 -0.22
CA THR A 50 8.92 -4.71 -1.58
C THR A 50 7.82 -4.55 -2.63
N GLY A 51 8.02 -3.63 -3.56
CA GLY A 51 7.13 -3.41 -4.70
C GLY A 51 5.82 -2.68 -4.36
N LEU A 52 5.62 -2.26 -3.11
CA LEU A 52 4.43 -1.52 -2.70
C LEU A 52 4.57 -0.03 -3.07
N LYS A 53 3.62 0.45 -3.87
CA LYS A 53 3.55 1.86 -4.28
C LYS A 53 2.15 2.40 -4.09
N THR A 54 2.03 3.71 -3.89
CA THR A 54 0.74 4.39 -3.95
C THR A 54 0.16 4.35 -5.35
N ASP A 55 -1.16 4.22 -5.41
CA ASP A 55 -1.94 4.30 -6.64
C ASP A 55 -1.98 5.74 -7.17
N TRP A 56 -2.67 5.93 -8.29
CA TRP A 56 -2.86 7.24 -8.94
C TRP A 56 -3.60 8.26 -8.08
N ARG A 57 -4.32 7.83 -7.03
CA ARG A 57 -5.01 8.69 -6.05
C ARG A 57 -4.15 9.01 -4.83
N GLY A 58 -3.03 8.30 -4.67
CA GLY A 58 -2.14 8.41 -3.52
C GLY A 58 -2.48 7.48 -2.36
N TYR A 59 -3.08 6.32 -2.63
CA TYR A 59 -3.41 5.30 -1.63
C TYR A 59 -2.61 4.03 -1.85
N ALA A 60 -2.19 3.37 -0.77
CA ALA A 60 -1.58 2.05 -0.81
C ALA A 60 -2.08 1.19 0.35
N ILE A 61 -2.06 -0.13 0.19
CA ILE A 61 -2.39 -1.07 1.26
C ILE A 61 -1.11 -1.79 1.69
N VAL A 62 -0.73 -1.61 2.95
CA VAL A 62 0.32 -2.42 3.59
C VAL A 62 -0.33 -3.76 3.99
N PRO A 63 0.07 -4.88 3.35
CA PRO A 63 -0.68 -6.14 3.42
C PRO A 63 -0.56 -6.83 4.78
N TYR A 64 0.44 -6.50 5.59
CA TYR A 64 0.64 -7.13 6.88
C TYR A 64 1.30 -6.18 7.88
N LEU A 65 0.71 -6.07 9.06
CA LEU A 65 1.28 -5.42 10.23
C LEU A 65 1.26 -6.36 11.44
N THR A 66 2.22 -6.20 12.33
CA THR A 66 2.23 -6.90 13.61
C THR A 66 1.25 -6.25 14.60
N PRO A 67 0.24 -6.98 15.11
CA PRO A 67 -0.67 -6.47 16.13
C PRO A 67 0.06 -6.05 17.41
N PHE A 68 -0.48 -5.03 18.08
CA PHE A 68 0.02 -4.49 19.36
C PHE A 68 1.46 -3.97 19.29
N ARG A 69 1.98 -3.73 18.09
CA ARG A 69 3.34 -3.23 17.86
C ARG A 69 3.29 -1.89 17.14
N SER A 70 4.00 -0.91 17.67
CA SER A 70 4.23 0.35 16.96
C SER A 70 5.02 0.07 15.68
N THR A 71 4.40 0.32 14.55
CA THR A 71 5.02 0.22 13.23
C THR A 71 5.11 1.61 12.63
N GLU A 72 6.31 1.95 12.15
CA GLU A 72 6.54 3.17 11.39
C GLU A 72 6.47 2.83 9.90
N VAL A 73 5.53 3.47 9.21
CA VAL A 73 5.38 3.39 7.77
C VAL A 73 6.07 4.61 7.19
N THR A 74 7.08 4.39 6.36
CA THR A 74 7.84 5.48 5.72
C THR A 74 7.61 5.45 4.22
N LEU A 75 7.47 6.61 3.62
CA LEU A 75 7.35 6.81 2.18
C LEU A 75 8.67 7.35 1.63
N ASP A 76 9.06 6.87 0.47
CA ASP A 76 10.22 7.36 -0.27
C ASP A 76 9.77 8.27 -1.42
N PRO A 77 9.87 9.61 -1.25
CA PRO A 77 9.47 10.57 -2.26
C PRO A 77 10.49 10.72 -3.40
N SER A 78 11.63 10.02 -3.41
CA SER A 78 12.69 10.22 -4.41
C SER A 78 12.25 10.04 -5.87
N GLY A 79 11.12 9.36 -6.11
CA GLY A 79 10.56 9.12 -7.44
C GLY A 79 9.30 9.91 -7.77
N ILE A 80 8.90 10.90 -6.96
CA ILE A 80 7.70 11.71 -7.24
C ILE A 80 8.02 12.89 -8.15
N GLY A 81 7.04 13.33 -8.94
CA GLY A 81 7.17 14.52 -9.78
C GLY A 81 7.38 15.79 -8.94
N ASN A 82 8.00 16.80 -9.53
CA ASN A 82 8.33 18.07 -8.85
C ASN A 82 7.10 18.84 -8.34
N ASP A 83 5.90 18.47 -8.78
CA ASP A 83 4.63 19.13 -8.48
C ASP A 83 4.00 18.67 -7.15
N VAL A 84 4.66 17.74 -6.43
CA VAL A 84 4.17 17.20 -5.16
C VAL A 84 5.27 17.26 -4.10
N ALA A 85 5.01 17.99 -3.03
CA ALA A 85 5.81 18.00 -1.81
C ALA A 85 5.13 17.18 -0.70
N MET A 86 5.93 16.46 0.10
CA MET A 86 5.45 15.76 1.30
C MET A 86 5.91 16.49 2.55
N ASP A 87 4.98 16.92 3.41
CA ASP A 87 5.29 17.53 4.71
C ASP A 87 5.86 16.50 5.68
N MET A 88 5.37 15.27 5.57
CA MET A 88 5.78 14.15 6.40
C MET A 88 6.01 12.94 5.51
N THR A 89 7.14 12.27 5.70
CA THR A 89 7.49 11.03 5.00
C THR A 89 7.34 9.80 5.88
N SER A 90 7.11 9.95 7.20
CA SER A 90 6.83 8.81 8.08
C SER A 90 5.56 9.01 8.92
N ALA A 91 4.85 7.92 9.15
CA ALA A 91 3.65 7.87 9.99
C ALA A 91 3.73 6.65 10.90
N ARG A 92 3.42 6.84 12.19
CA ARG A 92 3.43 5.78 13.18
C ARG A 92 2.01 5.28 13.43
N VAL A 93 1.82 3.96 13.36
CA VAL A 93 0.55 3.29 13.62
C VAL A 93 0.72 2.17 14.64
N VAL A 94 -0.30 1.96 15.47
CA VAL A 94 -0.35 0.87 16.46
C VAL A 94 -1.65 0.09 16.23
N PRO A 95 -1.63 -0.97 15.41
CA PRO A 95 -2.84 -1.72 15.12
C PRO A 95 -3.17 -2.72 16.23
N THR A 96 -4.46 -2.95 16.47
CA THR A 96 -4.93 -4.14 17.21
C THR A 96 -5.07 -5.32 16.26
N ARG A 97 -5.28 -6.52 16.79
CA ARG A 97 -5.47 -7.72 15.96
C ARG A 97 -6.73 -7.57 15.10
N GLY A 98 -6.60 -7.81 13.79
CA GLY A 98 -7.70 -7.69 12.83
C GLY A 98 -8.02 -6.25 12.43
N ALA A 99 -7.22 -5.27 12.87
CA ALA A 99 -7.48 -3.87 12.60
C ALA A 99 -7.08 -3.46 11.19
N VAL A 100 -7.87 -2.55 10.63
CA VAL A 100 -7.54 -1.77 9.44
C VAL A 100 -7.22 -0.35 9.91
N VAL A 101 -5.93 0.00 9.97
CA VAL A 101 -5.50 1.32 10.44
C VAL A 101 -5.17 2.25 9.27
N MET A 102 -5.40 3.55 9.43
CA MET A 102 -5.11 4.54 8.39
C MET A 102 -3.84 5.34 8.77
N ALA A 103 -2.82 5.27 7.90
CA ALA A 103 -1.62 6.09 7.99
C ALA A 103 -1.81 7.33 7.11
N ASN A 104 -2.07 8.47 7.75
CA ASN A 104 -2.33 9.74 7.06
C ASN A 104 -1.04 10.54 6.86
N TYR A 105 -0.77 10.92 5.61
CA TYR A 105 0.34 11.78 5.20
C TYR A 105 -0.23 13.09 4.67
N ARG A 106 0.43 14.20 5.01
CA ARG A 106 0.14 15.51 4.44
C ARG A 106 1.03 15.74 3.23
N THR A 107 0.38 16.04 2.12
CA THR A 107 0.95 16.30 0.81
C THR A 107 0.51 17.69 0.37
N GLN A 108 1.41 18.42 -0.26
CA GLN A 108 1.15 19.71 -0.87
C GLN A 108 1.39 19.56 -2.37
N THR A 109 0.40 19.94 -3.18
CA THR A 109 0.50 19.97 -4.64
C THR A 109 0.59 21.43 -5.06
N GLY A 110 1.63 21.81 -5.81
CA GLY A 110 1.91 23.21 -6.17
C GLY A 110 2.67 23.33 -7.47
#